data_AF-A0A813KKQ5-F1
#
_entry.id   AF-A0A813KKQ5-F1
#
_cell.length_a   1.000
_cell.length_b   1.000
_cell.length_c   1.000
_cell.angle_alpha   90.00
_cell.angle_beta   90.00
_cell.angle_gamma   90.00
#
_symmetry.space_group_name_H-M   'P 1'
#
loop_
_entity.id
_entity.type
_entity.pdbx_description
1 polymer ?
#
loop_
_entity_poly.entity_id
_entity_poly.type
_entity_poly.pdbx_seq_one_letter_code
_entity_poly.pdbx_strand_id
1 'polypeptide(L)'
;VLSRPPAAEEDEECEDLRPLFEERLGDPSAPCVTFDFGGGMAPLSLLQRPEAFRRSAAVGAEGVTQQQDCPTERTRRTGCVVWDASVVLAALVVSLASDGRLGLEGGAAVELGSGETGLVGLALARALGPSQTKGCVLTDVPELLPALQRNLERNAMAPNGAAVIARPFVWGQGDAQSGLATSQWPEALRPPFALLLAADCIYDTEN
;
A
#
# COMPACT_ATOMS: atom_id res chain seq x y z
N VAL A 1 16.09 -37.60 -8.83
CA VAL A 1 16.76 -36.55 -8.02
C VAL A 1 17.27 -35.52 -9.01
N LEU A 2 16.50 -34.45 -9.24
CA LEU A 2 16.89 -33.36 -10.12
C LEU A 2 17.50 -32.27 -9.23
N SER A 3 18.80 -32.07 -9.36
CA SER A 3 19.57 -31.08 -8.63
C SER A 3 19.10 -29.68 -9.05
N ARG A 4 18.62 -28.88 -8.10
CA ARG A 4 18.36 -27.46 -8.28
C ARG A 4 19.71 -26.78 -8.64
N PRO A 5 19.80 -25.97 -9.71
CA PRO A 5 21.01 -25.21 -9.97
C PRO A 5 21.25 -24.24 -8.80
N PRO A 6 22.52 -23.91 -8.48
CA PRO A 6 22.81 -22.90 -7.48
C PRO A 6 22.10 -21.61 -7.86
N ALA A 7 21.48 -20.94 -6.86
CA ALA A 7 20.90 -19.63 -7.05
C ALA A 7 22.00 -18.74 -7.64
N ALA A 8 21.77 -18.19 -8.83
CA ALA A 8 22.53 -17.02 -9.24
C ALA A 8 22.22 -15.96 -8.18
N GLU A 9 23.24 -15.47 -7.51
CA GLU A 9 23.13 -14.23 -6.73
C GLU A 9 22.72 -13.16 -7.74
N GLU A 10 21.43 -12.83 -7.77
CA GLU A 10 20.89 -11.66 -8.47
C GLU A 10 21.31 -10.43 -7.66
N ASP A 11 22.62 -10.18 -7.60
CA ASP A 11 23.19 -8.92 -7.15
C ASP A 11 23.02 -7.92 -8.30
N GLU A 12 21.78 -7.62 -8.67
CA GLU A 12 21.50 -6.41 -9.43
C GLU A 12 21.82 -5.23 -8.52
N GLU A 13 22.71 -4.35 -8.99
CA GLU A 13 23.10 -3.16 -8.26
C GLU A 13 21.83 -2.33 -7.97
N CYS A 14 21.43 -2.24 -6.70
CA CYS A 14 20.27 -1.44 -6.30
C CYS A 14 20.52 0.02 -6.68
N GLU A 15 19.95 0.45 -7.80
CA GLU A 15 19.98 1.85 -8.21
C GLU A 15 19.27 2.69 -7.14
N ASP A 16 19.97 3.72 -6.65
CA ASP A 16 19.37 4.67 -5.72
C ASP A 16 18.37 5.54 -6.47
N LEU A 17 17.10 5.15 -6.44
CA LEU A 17 16.01 5.89 -7.08
C LEU A 17 15.56 7.10 -6.27
N ARG A 18 16.05 7.30 -5.04
CA ARG A 18 15.64 8.43 -4.18
C ARG A 18 15.74 9.78 -4.90
N PRO A 19 16.80 10.12 -5.66
CA PRO A 19 16.87 11.40 -6.35
C PRO A 19 15.75 11.65 -7.37
N LEU A 20 15.09 10.60 -7.87
CA LEU A 20 13.96 10.71 -8.80
C LEU A 20 12.63 11.03 -8.09
N PHE A 21 12.57 10.77 -6.79
CA PHE A 21 11.35 10.86 -6.00
C PHE A 21 11.47 11.77 -4.78
N GLU A 22 12.66 12.26 -4.42
CA GLU A 22 12.94 12.97 -3.16
C GLU A 22 12.03 14.19 -2.94
N GLU A 23 11.67 14.92 -4.00
CA GLU A 23 10.72 16.04 -3.93
C GLU A 23 9.26 15.60 -3.74
N ARG A 24 8.96 14.32 -3.99
CA ARG A 24 7.62 13.69 -3.89
C ARG A 24 7.49 12.74 -2.71
N LEU A 25 8.60 12.33 -2.08
CA LEU A 25 8.59 11.51 -0.89
C LEU A 25 8.22 12.38 0.32
N GLY A 26 7.17 11.99 1.04
CA GLY A 26 6.82 12.64 2.30
C GLY A 26 7.89 12.36 3.36
N ASP A 27 8.05 13.27 4.33
CA ASP A 27 8.95 13.05 5.47
C ASP A 27 8.54 11.75 6.22
N PRO A 28 9.36 10.69 6.19
CA PRO A 28 9.00 9.40 6.78
C PRO A 28 8.95 9.46 8.31
N SER A 29 9.47 10.52 8.93
CA SER A 29 9.42 10.75 10.38
C SER A 29 8.21 11.59 10.80
N ALA A 30 7.52 12.23 9.87
CA ALA A 30 6.36 13.07 10.17
C ALA A 30 5.12 12.21 10.46
N PRO A 31 4.31 12.50 11.48
CA PRO A 31 3.08 11.76 11.76
C PRO A 31 1.98 12.01 10.71
N CYS A 32 2.19 12.97 9.81
CA CYS A 32 1.31 13.31 8.72
C CYS A 32 2.13 13.69 7.49
N VAL A 33 1.81 13.09 6.34
CA VAL A 33 2.41 13.40 5.05
C VAL A 33 1.33 13.78 4.05
N THR A 34 1.66 14.67 3.12
CA THR A 34 0.74 15.12 2.08
C THR A 34 1.35 14.87 0.71
N PHE A 35 0.58 14.29 -0.19
CA PHE A 35 0.97 14.02 -1.57
C PHE A 35 0.09 14.83 -2.52
N ASP A 36 0.73 15.59 -3.40
CA ASP A 36 0.10 16.27 -4.52
C ASP A 36 0.56 15.59 -5.82
N PHE A 37 -0.40 15.01 -6.55
CA PHE A 37 -0.15 14.33 -7.82
C PHE A 37 -0.45 15.22 -9.04
N GLY A 38 -0.81 16.50 -8.83
CA GLY A 38 -1.09 17.47 -9.88
C GLY A 38 -2.42 17.25 -10.60
N GLY A 39 -2.55 17.79 -11.81
CA GLY A 39 -3.72 17.55 -12.69
C GLY A 39 -5.05 18.13 -12.19
N GLY A 40 -5.03 19.07 -11.23
CA GLY A 40 -6.24 19.59 -10.58
C GLY A 40 -6.85 18.64 -9.55
N MET A 41 -6.14 17.54 -9.24
CA MET A 41 -6.50 16.62 -8.18
C MET A 41 -6.26 17.26 -6.81
N ALA A 42 -7.22 17.19 -5.89
CA ALA A 42 -6.98 17.63 -4.53
C ALA A 42 -5.90 16.74 -3.87
N PRO A 43 -4.97 17.31 -3.08
CA PRO A 43 -3.95 16.55 -2.38
C PRO A 43 -4.54 15.48 -1.44
N LEU A 44 -3.74 14.46 -1.16
CA LEU A 44 -4.03 13.45 -0.15
C LEU A 44 -3.18 13.71 1.10
N SER A 45 -3.79 13.76 2.27
CA SER A 45 -3.08 13.89 3.55
C SER A 45 -3.26 12.64 4.38
N LEU A 46 -2.17 11.93 4.63
CA LEU A 46 -2.17 10.63 5.30
C LEU A 46 -1.54 10.75 6.68
N LEU A 47 -2.22 10.18 7.67
CA LEU A 47 -1.67 9.89 8.99
C LEU A 47 -0.80 8.64 8.89
N GLN A 48 0.40 8.73 9.45
CA GLN A 48 1.30 7.60 9.67
C GLN A 48 1.75 7.57 11.13
N ARG A 49 2.34 6.45 11.56
CA ARG A 49 2.88 6.27 12.92
C ARG A 49 4.35 5.87 12.87
N PRO A 50 5.26 6.78 12.51
CA PRO A 50 6.69 6.48 12.42
C PRO A 50 7.27 5.96 13.73
N GLU A 51 6.70 6.38 14.87
CA GLU A 51 7.09 5.88 16.19
C GLU A 51 6.69 4.42 16.46
N ALA A 52 5.66 3.92 15.77
CA ALA A 52 5.25 2.52 15.83
C ALA A 52 6.10 1.64 14.92
N PHE A 53 6.78 2.25 13.94
CA PHE A 53 7.73 1.57 13.06
C PHE A 53 9.01 1.28 13.83
N ARG A 54 9.20 0.02 14.25
CA ARG A 54 10.42 -0.42 14.93
C ARG A 54 11.30 -1.24 14.00
N ARG A 55 12.44 -0.66 13.59
CA ARG A 55 13.60 -1.44 13.13
C ARG A 55 14.25 -2.06 14.36
N SER A 56 14.18 -3.37 14.54
CA SER A 56 14.93 -3.98 15.65
C SER A 56 16.41 -3.95 15.30
N ALA A 57 17.20 -3.10 15.95
CA ALA A 57 18.64 -3.26 15.98
C ALA A 57 18.95 -4.55 16.76
N ALA A 58 19.76 -5.45 16.20
CA ALA A 58 20.29 -6.56 16.97
C ALA A 58 21.08 -5.98 18.16
N VAL A 59 20.61 -6.19 19.39
CA VAL A 59 21.44 -5.99 20.58
C VAL A 59 22.37 -7.20 20.64
N GLY A 60 23.51 -7.10 19.97
CA GLY A 60 24.60 -8.05 20.14
C GLY A 60 25.17 -7.89 21.55
N ALA A 61 25.11 -8.95 22.35
CA ALA A 61 26.04 -9.08 23.45
C ALA A 61 27.46 -9.08 22.86
N GLU A 62 28.28 -8.13 23.30
CA GLU A 62 29.71 -8.02 23.02
C GLU A 62 30.12 -7.89 21.54
N GLY A 63 30.26 -6.65 21.07
CA GLY A 63 31.43 -6.24 20.28
C GLY A 63 31.62 -6.76 18.86
N VAL A 64 30.64 -7.43 18.24
CA VAL A 64 30.70 -7.81 16.82
C VAL A 64 29.58 -7.13 16.04
N THR A 65 29.93 -6.17 15.20
CA THR A 65 29.07 -5.65 14.12
C THR A 65 28.88 -6.76 13.10
N GLN A 66 27.88 -7.62 13.32
CA GLN A 66 27.41 -8.53 12.28
C GLN A 66 26.79 -7.73 11.14
N GLN A 67 27.02 -8.26 9.94
CA GLN A 67 26.68 -7.73 8.63
C GLN A 67 25.24 -7.22 8.56
N GLN A 68 25.03 -6.18 7.74
CA GLN A 68 23.76 -5.52 7.49
C GLN A 68 22.72 -6.49 6.89
N ASP A 69 22.02 -7.21 7.76
CA ASP A 69 20.70 -7.79 7.49
C ASP A 69 19.78 -6.68 6.93
N CYS A 70 19.01 -6.97 5.89
CA CYS A 70 18.15 -5.99 5.21
C CYS A 70 17.24 -5.29 6.24
N PRO A 71 17.08 -3.95 6.18
CA PRO A 71 16.39 -3.17 7.22
C PRO A 71 14.95 -3.61 7.56
N THR A 72 14.32 -4.45 6.72
CA THR A 72 12.96 -4.98 6.86
C THR A 72 12.89 -6.31 7.60
N GLU A 73 14.00 -7.03 7.80
CA GLU A 73 14.04 -8.43 8.25
C GLU A 73 13.52 -8.69 9.67
N ARG A 74 13.28 -7.63 10.48
CA ARG A 74 12.79 -7.76 11.86
C ARG A 74 11.89 -6.61 12.31
N THR A 75 11.13 -6.02 11.38
CA THR A 75 10.19 -4.95 11.71
C THR A 75 8.84 -5.54 12.10
N ARG A 76 8.33 -5.19 13.29
CA ARG A 76 6.91 -5.41 13.63
C ARG A 76 6.12 -4.19 13.20
N ARG A 77 4.99 -4.40 12.50
CA ARG A 77 4.11 -3.33 11.98
C ARG A 77 4.70 -2.55 10.81
N THR A 78 5.12 -3.23 9.76
CA THR A 78 5.53 -2.59 8.49
C THR A 78 4.45 -1.66 7.91
N GLY A 79 3.18 -1.96 8.09
CA GLY A 79 2.07 -1.17 7.53
C GLY A 79 1.82 0.22 8.15
N CYS A 80 2.60 0.69 9.13
CA CYS A 80 2.30 1.94 9.84
C CYS A 80 2.89 3.23 9.22
N VAL A 81 3.68 3.11 8.15
CA VAL A 81 4.30 4.22 7.41
C VAL A 81 3.96 4.12 5.93
N VAL A 82 4.15 5.22 5.19
CA VAL A 82 4.10 5.17 3.72
C VAL A 82 5.42 4.57 3.21
N TRP A 83 5.32 3.53 2.39
CA TRP A 83 6.48 2.93 1.71
C TRP A 83 6.75 3.65 0.38
N ASP A 84 8.03 3.73 -0.01
CA ASP A 84 8.44 4.38 -1.25
C ASP A 84 7.76 3.74 -2.47
N ALA A 85 7.62 2.41 -2.48
CA ALA A 85 6.90 1.68 -3.53
C ALA A 85 5.43 2.12 -3.63
N SER A 86 4.78 2.47 -2.51
CA SER A 86 3.41 3.01 -2.53
C SER A 86 3.36 4.38 -3.19
N VAL A 87 4.38 5.23 -3.00
CA VAL A 87 4.46 6.55 -3.66
C VAL A 87 4.61 6.40 -5.17
N VAL A 88 5.51 5.50 -5.59
CA VAL A 88 5.74 5.21 -7.02
C VAL A 88 4.49 4.62 -7.67
N LEU A 89 3.87 3.62 -7.04
CA LEU A 89 2.66 2.99 -7.58
C LEU A 89 1.48 3.98 -7.61
N ALA A 90 1.32 4.82 -6.58
CA ALA A 90 0.30 5.87 -6.55
C ALA A 90 0.46 6.87 -7.71
N ALA A 91 1.68 7.33 -7.97
CA ALA A 91 1.96 8.23 -9.10
C ALA A 91 1.66 7.55 -10.45
N LEU A 92 2.02 6.27 -10.59
CA LEU A 92 1.75 5.49 -11.80
C LEU A 92 0.25 5.33 -12.04
N VAL A 93 -0.53 4.93 -11.02
CA VAL A 93 -1.98 4.75 -11.20
C VAL A 93 -2.68 6.07 -11.51
N VAL A 94 -2.26 7.19 -10.92
CA VAL A 94 -2.80 8.52 -11.25
C VAL A 94 -2.49 8.88 -12.71
N SER A 95 -1.26 8.62 -13.17
CA SER A 95 -0.88 8.84 -14.57
C SER A 95 -1.70 7.97 -15.52
N LEU A 96 -1.82 6.66 -15.25
CA LEU A 96 -2.58 5.74 -16.09
C LEU A 96 -4.08 6.03 -16.07
N ALA A 97 -4.63 6.49 -14.94
CA ALA A 97 -6.02 6.93 -14.83
C ALA A 97 -6.29 8.13 -15.74
N SER A 98 -5.39 9.13 -15.71
CA SER A 98 -5.49 10.34 -16.53
C SER A 98 -5.44 10.04 -18.02
N ASP A 99 -4.68 9.02 -18.41
CA ASP A 99 -4.58 8.55 -19.80
C ASP A 99 -5.72 7.59 -20.21
N GLY A 100 -6.59 7.17 -19.28
CA GLY A 100 -7.64 6.16 -19.55
C GLY A 100 -7.08 4.76 -19.82
N ARG A 101 -5.95 4.40 -19.21
CA ARG A 101 -5.19 3.16 -19.48
C ARG A 101 -5.26 2.12 -18.36
N LEU A 102 -6.08 2.35 -17.32
CA LEU A 102 -6.19 1.43 -16.19
C LEU A 102 -7.08 0.21 -16.45
N GLY A 103 -7.94 0.23 -17.47
CA GLY A 103 -8.87 -0.87 -17.75
C GLY A 103 -9.90 -1.09 -16.63
N LEU A 104 -10.27 -0.02 -15.92
CA LEU A 104 -11.15 -0.05 -14.75
C LEU A 104 -12.61 0.31 -15.07
N GLU A 105 -12.94 0.49 -16.35
CA GLU A 105 -14.23 1.00 -16.82
C GLU A 105 -15.39 0.14 -16.30
N GLY A 106 -16.16 0.69 -15.35
CA GLY A 106 -17.29 -0.01 -14.73
C GLY A 106 -16.91 -1.21 -13.84
N GLY A 107 -15.62 -1.39 -13.54
CA GLY A 107 -15.08 -2.37 -12.60
C GLY A 107 -14.73 -1.77 -11.24
N ALA A 108 -14.50 -2.62 -10.26
CA ALA A 108 -13.93 -2.24 -8.96
C ALA A 108 -12.47 -2.70 -8.86
N ALA A 109 -11.67 -1.97 -8.08
CA ALA A 109 -10.32 -2.35 -7.72
C ALA A 109 -10.27 -2.91 -6.29
N VAL A 110 -9.26 -3.73 -6.01
CA VAL A 110 -8.87 -4.12 -4.64
C VAL A 110 -7.40 -3.81 -4.44
N GLU A 111 -7.05 -3.27 -3.28
CA GLU A 111 -5.67 -3.15 -2.83
C GLU A 111 -5.42 -4.16 -1.72
N LEU A 112 -4.41 -5.00 -1.90
CA LEU A 112 -3.94 -5.95 -0.89
C LEU A 112 -2.76 -5.32 -0.15
N GLY A 113 -2.76 -5.41 1.19
CA GLY A 113 -1.68 -4.87 2.00
C GLY A 113 -1.62 -3.35 1.93
N SER A 114 -2.78 -2.69 2.08
CA SER A 114 -2.91 -1.23 1.97
C SER A 114 -2.15 -0.44 3.04
N GLY A 115 -1.69 -1.13 4.09
CA GLY A 115 -1.19 -0.55 5.31
C GLY A 115 -2.26 0.27 6.04
N GLU A 116 -1.80 1.05 7.00
CA GLU A 116 -2.62 2.04 7.71
C GLU A 116 -2.85 3.29 6.86
N THR A 117 -2.04 3.50 5.82
CA THR A 117 -2.01 4.73 5.04
C THR A 117 -2.96 4.69 3.84
N GLY A 118 -3.07 3.54 3.15
CA GLY A 118 -3.97 3.34 2.02
C GLY A 118 -3.69 4.23 0.81
N LEU A 119 -2.44 4.68 0.65
CA LEU A 119 -2.07 5.72 -0.32
C LEU A 119 -2.52 5.38 -1.74
N VAL A 120 -2.26 4.15 -2.21
CA VAL A 120 -2.42 3.80 -3.62
C VAL A 120 -3.90 3.80 -4.03
N GLY A 121 -4.77 3.11 -3.29
CA GLY A 121 -6.19 3.07 -3.60
C GLY A 121 -6.91 4.38 -3.32
N LEU A 122 -6.45 5.19 -2.35
CA LEU A 122 -6.93 6.58 -2.20
C LEU A 122 -6.55 7.44 -3.41
N ALA A 123 -5.33 7.32 -3.92
CA ALA A 123 -4.87 8.03 -5.11
C ALA A 123 -5.67 7.58 -6.35
N LEU A 124 -5.86 6.28 -6.54
CA LEU A 124 -6.70 5.72 -7.60
C LEU A 124 -8.12 6.29 -7.55
N ALA A 125 -8.77 6.21 -6.40
CA ALA A 125 -10.15 6.67 -6.26
C ALA A 125 -10.30 8.18 -6.44
N ARG A 126 -9.22 8.94 -6.19
CA ARG A 126 -9.19 10.39 -6.40
C ARG A 126 -8.99 10.74 -7.86
N ALA A 127 -8.18 9.97 -8.58
CA ALA A 127 -7.95 10.14 -10.00
C ALA A 127 -9.15 9.73 -10.87
N LEU A 128 -10.05 8.88 -10.35
CA LEU A 128 -11.21 8.36 -11.08
C LEU A 128 -12.54 8.84 -10.48
N GLY A 129 -13.49 9.17 -11.36
CA GLY A 129 -14.87 9.45 -10.96
C GLY A 129 -15.76 8.19 -10.90
N PRO A 130 -16.96 8.29 -10.28
CA PRO A 130 -17.98 7.22 -10.25
C PRO A 130 -18.43 6.73 -11.62
N SER A 131 -18.26 7.53 -12.68
CA SER A 131 -18.56 7.15 -14.05
C SER A 131 -17.47 6.27 -14.67
N GLN A 132 -16.25 6.29 -14.13
CA GLN A 132 -15.10 5.54 -14.64
C GLN A 132 -14.88 4.24 -13.87
N THR A 133 -15.15 4.21 -12.57
CA THR A 133 -14.97 3.01 -11.74
C THR A 133 -16.09 2.88 -10.70
N LYS A 134 -16.38 1.64 -10.30
CA LYS A 134 -17.28 1.34 -9.17
C LYS A 134 -16.65 1.70 -7.83
N GLY A 135 -15.31 1.82 -7.76
CA GLY A 135 -14.57 2.17 -6.56
C GLY A 135 -13.44 1.19 -6.24
N CYS A 136 -12.85 1.37 -5.06
CA CYS A 136 -11.71 0.61 -4.58
C CYS A 136 -11.98 0.04 -3.18
N VAL A 137 -11.59 -1.21 -2.96
CA VAL A 137 -11.57 -1.84 -1.64
C VAL A 137 -10.15 -1.94 -1.15
N LEU A 138 -9.85 -1.22 -0.06
CA LEU A 138 -8.57 -1.24 0.62
C LEU A 138 -8.59 -2.36 1.65
N THR A 139 -7.59 -3.24 1.63
CA THR A 139 -7.54 -4.41 2.51
C THR A 139 -6.22 -4.59 3.21
N ASP A 140 -6.31 -4.98 4.48
CA ASP A 140 -5.17 -5.32 5.33
C ASP A 140 -5.61 -6.17 6.53
N VAL A 141 -4.69 -6.58 7.39
CA VAL A 141 -4.99 -7.30 8.62
C VAL A 141 -5.83 -6.44 9.59
N PRO A 142 -6.77 -7.03 10.34
CA PRO A 142 -7.75 -6.31 11.17
C PRO A 142 -7.18 -5.22 12.08
N GLU A 143 -5.94 -5.38 12.54
CA GLU A 143 -5.22 -4.47 13.43
C GLU A 143 -4.94 -3.11 12.79
N LEU A 144 -4.80 -3.05 11.46
CA LEU A 144 -4.49 -1.81 10.73
C LEU A 144 -5.75 -1.03 10.32
N LEU A 145 -6.91 -1.70 10.26
CA LEU A 145 -8.17 -1.14 9.79
C LEU A 145 -8.61 0.15 10.52
N PRO A 146 -8.49 0.28 11.85
CA PRO A 146 -8.85 1.52 12.53
C PRO A 146 -8.01 2.74 12.11
N ALA A 147 -6.77 2.54 11.69
CA ALA A 147 -5.91 3.61 11.19
C ALA A 147 -6.21 3.92 9.72
N LEU A 148 -6.36 2.88 8.92
CA LEU A 148 -6.78 3.00 7.53
C LEU A 148 -8.09 3.78 7.41
N GLN A 149 -9.11 3.40 8.19
CA GLN A 149 -10.41 4.07 8.19
C GLN A 149 -10.33 5.57 8.52
N ARG A 150 -9.44 5.98 9.45
CA ARG A 150 -9.19 7.40 9.74
C ARG A 150 -8.60 8.14 8.54
N ASN A 151 -7.75 7.48 7.76
CA ASN A 151 -7.23 8.05 6.52
C ASN A 151 -8.29 8.17 5.43
N LEU A 152 -9.23 7.23 5.32
CA LEU A 152 -10.38 7.35 4.41
C LEU A 152 -11.26 8.54 4.80
N GLU A 153 -11.59 8.67 6.10
CA GLU A 153 -12.40 9.78 6.62
C GLU A 153 -11.74 11.13 6.38
N ARG A 154 -10.42 11.21 6.61
CA ARG A 154 -9.64 12.42 6.38
C ARG A 154 -9.58 12.82 4.91
N ASN A 155 -9.53 11.84 4.01
CA ASN A 155 -9.44 12.05 2.57
C ASN A 155 -10.79 11.87 1.88
N ALA A 156 -11.90 12.03 2.63
CA ALA A 156 -13.26 11.85 2.16
C ALA A 156 -13.41 12.36 0.72
N MET A 157 -13.83 11.45 -0.15
CA MET A 157 -13.89 11.72 -1.56
C MET A 157 -14.88 12.85 -1.82
N ALA A 158 -14.54 13.75 -2.74
CA ALA A 158 -15.50 14.73 -3.24
C ALA A 158 -16.77 14.00 -3.75
N PRO A 159 -17.93 14.65 -3.86
CA PRO A 159 -19.16 14.02 -4.36
C PRO A 159 -18.99 13.28 -5.71
N ASN A 160 -17.95 13.65 -6.45
CA ASN A 160 -17.59 13.12 -7.77
C ASN A 160 -16.38 12.17 -7.75
N GLY A 161 -15.86 11.76 -6.59
CA GLY A 161 -14.79 10.77 -6.48
C GLY A 161 -15.35 9.34 -6.39
N ALA A 162 -14.54 8.36 -6.79
CA ALA A 162 -14.94 6.97 -6.71
C ALA A 162 -15.12 6.49 -5.25
N ALA A 163 -15.98 5.49 -5.04
CA ALA A 163 -16.20 4.92 -3.70
C ALA A 163 -14.93 4.24 -3.17
N VAL A 164 -14.63 4.41 -1.88
CA VAL A 164 -13.53 3.72 -1.19
C VAL A 164 -14.03 3.15 0.12
N ILE A 165 -13.72 1.88 0.39
CA ILE A 165 -14.01 1.24 1.67
C ILE A 165 -12.78 0.48 2.18
N ALA A 166 -12.62 0.38 3.49
CA ALA A 166 -11.62 -0.43 4.13
C ALA A 166 -12.24 -1.75 4.63
N ARG A 167 -11.59 -2.90 4.36
CA ARG A 167 -12.07 -4.23 4.77
C ARG A 167 -10.93 -5.13 5.27
N PRO A 168 -11.17 -5.96 6.30
CA PRO A 168 -10.15 -6.88 6.78
C PRO A 168 -9.88 -7.96 5.74
N PHE A 169 -8.60 -8.25 5.51
CA PHE A 169 -8.14 -9.39 4.72
C PHE A 169 -6.78 -9.88 5.22
N VAL A 170 -6.75 -11.08 5.79
CA VAL A 170 -5.53 -11.80 6.18
C VAL A 170 -5.18 -12.80 5.08
N TRP A 171 -3.98 -12.66 4.53
CA TRP A 171 -3.53 -13.45 3.41
C TRP A 171 -3.30 -14.92 3.80
N GLY A 172 -3.47 -15.83 2.83
CA GLY A 172 -3.22 -17.27 3.02
C GLY A 172 -4.20 -17.98 3.95
N GLN A 173 -5.18 -17.28 4.50
CA GLN A 173 -6.25 -17.85 5.32
C GLN A 173 -7.47 -18.19 4.44
N GLY A 174 -8.22 -19.22 4.81
CA GLY A 174 -9.49 -19.56 4.14
C GLY A 174 -10.55 -18.48 4.35
N ASP A 175 -11.61 -18.47 3.52
CA ASP A 175 -12.66 -17.43 3.52
C ASP A 175 -13.25 -17.12 4.91
N ALA A 176 -13.39 -18.13 5.78
CA ALA A 176 -13.93 -17.95 7.13
C ALA A 176 -12.94 -17.29 8.11
N GLN A 177 -11.64 -17.31 7.82
CA GLN A 177 -10.56 -16.84 8.68
C GLN A 177 -9.82 -15.62 8.12
N SER A 178 -9.90 -15.37 6.81
CA SER A 178 -9.27 -14.21 6.17
C SER A 178 -9.96 -12.90 6.53
N GLY A 179 -11.21 -12.94 7.01
CA GLY A 179 -12.01 -11.73 7.22
C GLY A 179 -12.67 -11.21 5.93
N LEU A 180 -12.49 -11.89 4.79
CA LEU A 180 -13.07 -11.53 3.49
C LEU A 180 -14.56 -11.88 3.40
N ALA A 181 -15.38 -11.34 4.31
CA ALA A 181 -16.83 -11.50 4.26
C ALA A 181 -17.46 -10.52 3.25
N THR A 182 -17.32 -10.81 1.96
CA THR A 182 -17.80 -9.92 0.87
C THR A 182 -19.32 -9.76 0.83
N SER A 183 -20.07 -10.66 1.49
CA SER A 183 -21.53 -10.58 1.63
C SER A 183 -22.02 -9.31 2.34
N GLN A 184 -21.15 -8.64 3.10
CA GLN A 184 -21.43 -7.36 3.77
C GLN A 184 -20.94 -6.15 2.98
N TRP A 185 -20.27 -6.38 1.84
CA TRP A 185 -19.74 -5.29 1.02
C TRP A 185 -20.83 -4.76 0.09
N PRO A 186 -20.77 -3.48 -0.31
CA PRO A 186 -21.61 -2.97 -1.40
C PRO A 186 -21.45 -3.85 -2.64
N GLU A 187 -22.56 -4.21 -3.28
CA GLU A 187 -22.56 -5.15 -4.42
C GLU A 187 -21.60 -4.73 -5.54
N ALA A 188 -21.53 -3.42 -5.82
CA ALA A 188 -20.63 -2.84 -6.82
C ALA A 188 -19.13 -3.02 -6.49
N LEU A 189 -18.79 -3.28 -5.23
CA LEU A 189 -17.41 -3.45 -4.75
C LEU A 189 -17.08 -4.91 -4.44
N ARG A 190 -17.94 -5.87 -4.79
CA ARG A 190 -17.66 -7.29 -4.64
C ARG A 190 -16.82 -7.82 -5.82
N PRO A 191 -16.08 -8.92 -5.63
CA PRO A 191 -15.42 -9.62 -6.73
C PRO A 191 -16.41 -10.01 -7.85
N PRO A 192 -15.94 -10.16 -9.10
CA PRO A 192 -14.55 -10.06 -9.53
C PRO A 192 -14.05 -8.61 -9.61
N PHE A 193 -12.78 -8.39 -9.25
CA PHE A 193 -12.12 -7.09 -9.41
C PHE A 193 -11.49 -7.00 -10.80
N ALA A 194 -11.54 -5.80 -11.38
CA ALA A 194 -10.89 -5.51 -12.66
C ALA A 194 -9.40 -5.17 -12.48
N LEU A 195 -9.02 -4.68 -11.28
CA LEU A 195 -7.65 -4.35 -10.93
C LEU A 195 -7.31 -4.81 -9.51
N LEU A 196 -6.13 -5.39 -9.36
CA LEU A 196 -5.52 -5.71 -8.08
C LEU A 196 -4.27 -4.86 -7.92
N LEU A 197 -4.15 -4.18 -6.77
CA LEU A 197 -3.01 -3.35 -6.39
C LEU A 197 -2.31 -3.98 -5.20
N ALA A 198 -0.99 -3.90 -5.16
CA ALA A 198 -0.16 -4.26 -4.02
C ALA A 198 1.14 -3.46 -4.12
N ALA A 199 1.52 -2.78 -3.03
CA ALA A 199 2.77 -2.03 -2.96
C ALA A 199 3.59 -2.53 -1.77
N ASP A 200 4.84 -2.91 -2.04
CA ASP A 200 5.79 -3.38 -1.03
C ASP A 200 5.31 -4.59 -0.20
N CYS A 201 4.50 -5.46 -0.80
CA CYS A 201 3.97 -6.64 -0.09
C CYS A 201 4.80 -7.92 -0.28
N ILE A 202 5.96 -7.81 -0.92
CA ILE A 202 6.92 -8.91 -1.07
C ILE A 202 8.13 -8.55 -0.22
N TYR A 203 8.17 -9.10 0.99
CA TYR A 203 9.22 -8.86 1.97
C TYR A 203 9.44 -10.13 2.81
N ASP A 204 10.58 -10.23 3.49
CA ASP A 204 10.88 -11.40 4.32
C ASP A 204 10.02 -11.42 5.59
N THR A 205 9.76 -12.61 6.12
CA THR A 205 8.74 -12.85 7.16
C THR A 205 8.87 -11.95 8.40
N GLU A 206 7.78 -11.27 8.78
CA GLU A 206 7.65 -10.70 10.13
C GLU A 206 7.54 -11.87 11.14
N ASN A 207 8.62 -12.14 11.90
CA ASN A 207 8.62 -13.11 13.02
C ASN A 207 8.04 -12.54 14.34
#